data_AF-A0A1J4P1H8-F1
#
_entry.id   AF-A0A1J4P1H8-F1
#
_cell.length_a   1.000
_cell.length_b   1.000
_cell.length_c   1.000
_cell.angle_alpha   90.00
_cell.angle_beta   90.00
_cell.angle_gamma   90.00
#
_symmetry.space_group_name_H-M   'P 1'
#
loop_
_entity.id
_entity.type
_entity.pdbx_description
1 polymer ?
#
loop_
_entity_poly.entity_id
_entity_poly.type
_entity_poly.pdbx_seq_one_letter_code
_entity_poly.pdbx_strand_id
1 'polypeptide(L)'
;MRIWSERYPEVPLDLLAVEPAEAPEVLRDGAADAGIVRLPVDRAVFSAIPLYTELTVVVVPKDHVVTAADEVTLADLADDVLFHPLDDVLDWERPPGRPAFERPATTADAVELVAAGVGLLVVPQSLARLHHRKDLTYRTVTDAPQSAVALSWPEDATTDLVDDFIGVVRGRTVNSTRGRGPSPAEAQQKTADRKAGDKKPPAKKAAAGKSATGKSATGKSAAGRSGGRKPAGRSGGTGGASKGGAGRGKPRRRS
;
A
#
# COMPACT_ATOMS: atom_id res chain seq x y z
N MET A 1 9.35 -9.90 7.54
CA MET A 1 10.28 -10.61 8.44
C MET A 1 9.66 -11.88 9.03
N ARG A 2 8.75 -11.80 10.02
CA ARG A 2 8.24 -13.01 10.73
C ARG A 2 7.67 -14.12 9.83
N ILE A 3 6.82 -13.77 8.87
CA ILE A 3 6.20 -14.76 7.95
C ILE A 3 7.26 -15.46 7.10
N TRP A 4 8.31 -14.74 6.69
CA TRP A 4 9.40 -15.32 5.91
C TRP A 4 10.22 -16.29 6.77
N SER A 5 10.64 -15.87 7.97
CA SER A 5 11.42 -16.73 8.87
C SER A 5 10.67 -18.00 9.29
N GLU A 6 9.34 -17.93 9.39
CA GLU A 6 8.51 -19.11 9.68
C GLU A 6 8.39 -20.07 8.47
N ARG A 7 8.49 -19.56 7.23
CA ARG A 7 8.30 -20.33 6.00
C ARG A 7 9.60 -20.86 5.40
N TYR A 8 10.70 -20.12 5.58
CA TYR A 8 12.04 -20.45 5.08
C TYR A 8 13.07 -20.30 6.21
N PRO A 9 13.01 -21.13 7.26
CA PRO A 9 13.93 -21.04 8.40
C PRO A 9 15.41 -21.24 8.01
N GLU A 10 15.67 -21.93 6.89
CA GLU A 10 16.99 -22.16 6.32
C GLU A 10 17.52 -21.00 5.45
N VAL A 11 16.67 -20.00 5.12
CA VAL A 11 17.03 -18.82 4.34
C VAL A 11 16.72 -17.56 5.16
N PRO A 12 17.63 -17.13 6.05
CA PRO A 12 17.43 -15.91 6.83
C PRO A 12 17.36 -14.67 5.93
N LEU A 13 16.70 -13.62 6.41
CA LEU A 13 16.72 -12.31 5.76
C LEU A 13 17.79 -11.45 6.41
N ASP A 14 18.78 -11.06 5.62
CA ASP A 14 19.76 -10.05 5.99
C ASP A 14 19.24 -8.66 5.62
N LEU A 15 19.32 -7.71 6.56
CA LEU A 15 18.88 -6.34 6.36
C LEU A 15 20.09 -5.42 6.25
N LEU A 16 20.21 -4.77 5.10
CA LEU A 16 21.22 -3.75 4.83
C LEU A 16 20.54 -2.38 4.80
N ALA A 17 20.88 -1.52 5.78
CA ALA A 17 20.46 -0.13 5.77
C ALA A 17 21.43 0.67 4.91
N VAL A 18 20.89 1.45 3.96
CA VAL A 18 21.65 2.25 3.00
C VAL A 18 20.99 3.61 2.84
N GLU A 19 21.76 4.60 2.39
CA GLU A 19 21.17 5.88 2.02
C GLU A 19 20.29 5.72 0.77
N PRO A 20 19.17 6.46 0.63
CA PRO A 20 18.27 6.33 -0.51
C PRO A 20 18.97 6.48 -1.87
N ALA A 21 19.99 7.34 -1.96
CA ALA A 21 20.76 7.57 -3.17
C ALA A 21 21.64 6.37 -3.57
N GLU A 22 22.04 5.53 -2.60
CA GLU A 22 22.92 4.37 -2.82
C GLU A 22 22.12 3.11 -3.19
N ALA A 23 20.84 3.04 -2.80
CA ALA A 23 20.01 1.85 -2.98
C ALA A 23 20.00 1.28 -4.42
N PRO A 24 19.92 2.10 -5.50
CA PRO A 24 19.98 1.57 -6.85
C PRO A 24 21.31 0.88 -7.19
N GLU A 25 22.43 1.40 -6.71
CA GLU A 25 23.75 0.80 -6.96
C GLU A 25 23.92 -0.50 -6.17
N VAL A 26 23.52 -0.51 -4.90
CA VAL A 26 23.54 -1.70 -4.04
C VAL A 26 22.73 -2.85 -4.63
N LEU A 27 21.55 -2.57 -5.19
CA LEU A 27 20.73 -3.57 -5.87
C LEU A 27 21.39 -4.04 -7.17
N ARG A 28 21.94 -3.12 -7.97
CA ARG A 28 22.57 -3.44 -9.26
C ARG A 28 23.83 -4.30 -9.09
N ASP A 29 24.59 -4.06 -8.04
CA ASP A 29 25.83 -4.80 -7.76
C ASP A 29 25.57 -6.16 -7.09
N GLY A 30 24.31 -6.48 -6.78
CA GLY A 30 23.92 -7.73 -6.13
C GLY A 30 24.29 -7.79 -4.65
N ALA A 31 24.60 -6.66 -4.02
CA ALA A 31 24.82 -6.58 -2.58
C ALA A 31 23.52 -6.74 -1.78
N ALA A 32 22.36 -6.55 -2.43
CA ALA A 32 21.05 -6.94 -1.91
C ALA A 32 20.17 -7.49 -3.04
N ASP A 33 19.38 -8.52 -2.75
CA ASP A 33 18.48 -9.16 -3.73
C ASP A 33 17.21 -8.33 -4.01
N ALA A 34 16.77 -7.54 -3.02
CA ALA A 34 15.61 -6.66 -3.12
C ALA A 34 15.71 -5.50 -2.12
N GLY A 35 15.06 -4.38 -2.45
CA GLY A 35 15.09 -3.15 -1.67
C GLY A 35 13.69 -2.56 -1.47
N ILE A 36 13.47 -1.96 -0.30
CA ILE A 36 12.33 -1.08 -0.06
C ILE A 36 12.78 0.33 -0.43
N VAL A 37 12.29 0.83 -1.57
CA VAL A 37 12.76 2.07 -2.19
C VAL A 37 11.60 2.99 -2.49
N ARG A 38 11.91 4.27 -2.71
CA ARG A 38 10.92 5.25 -3.18
C ARG A 38 10.86 5.24 -4.71
N LEU A 39 9.66 5.44 -5.24
CA LEU A 39 9.44 5.65 -6.67
C LEU A 39 9.67 7.13 -7.05
N PRO A 40 10.05 7.40 -8.30
CA PRO A 40 10.28 6.45 -9.39
C PRO A 40 11.62 5.71 -9.29
N VAL A 41 11.64 4.47 -9.79
CA VAL A 41 12.88 3.73 -10.09
C VAL A 41 13.02 3.57 -11.60
N ASP A 42 14.25 3.34 -12.09
CA ASP A 42 14.47 3.01 -13.49
C ASP A 42 13.88 1.63 -13.83
N ARG A 43 12.77 1.63 -14.56
CA ARG A 43 12.00 0.43 -14.92
C ARG A 43 12.63 -0.41 -16.03
N ALA A 44 13.70 0.07 -16.66
CA ALA A 44 14.50 -0.72 -17.61
C ALA A 44 15.58 -1.55 -16.92
N VAL A 45 15.87 -1.24 -15.65
CA VAL A 45 16.88 -1.94 -14.83
C VAL A 45 16.20 -2.70 -13.70
N PHE A 46 15.15 -2.13 -13.12
CA PHE A 46 14.51 -2.66 -11.92
C PHE A 46 13.05 -3.01 -12.15
N SER A 47 12.71 -4.22 -11.73
CA SER A 47 11.34 -4.54 -11.40
C SER A 47 10.96 -3.90 -10.06
N ALA A 48 9.70 -3.52 -9.93
CA ALA A 48 9.17 -2.89 -8.73
C ALA A 48 7.66 -3.07 -8.59
N ILE A 49 7.22 -3.25 -7.34
CA ILE A 49 5.82 -3.38 -6.95
C ILE A 49 5.53 -2.32 -5.89
N PRO A 50 4.59 -1.39 -6.14
CA PRO A 50 4.15 -0.44 -5.12
C PRO A 50 3.60 -1.16 -3.89
N LEU A 51 4.02 -0.71 -2.72
CA LEU A 51 3.58 -1.23 -1.42
C LEU A 51 2.52 -0.31 -0.82
N TYR A 52 2.87 0.97 -0.66
CA TYR A 52 1.98 1.98 -0.10
C TYR A 52 2.47 3.38 -0.50
N THR A 53 1.59 4.37 -0.32
CA THR A 53 1.92 5.78 -0.51
C THR A 53 1.95 6.47 0.86
N GLU A 54 3.03 7.19 1.13
CA GLU A 54 3.21 7.92 2.37
C GLU A 54 2.53 9.28 2.32
N LEU A 55 1.90 9.64 3.44
CA LEU A 55 1.42 10.99 3.65
C LEU A 55 2.61 11.94 3.82
N THR A 56 2.45 13.13 3.26
CA THR A 56 3.39 14.23 3.40
C THR A 56 2.98 15.11 4.56
N VAL A 57 3.95 15.48 5.40
CA VAL A 57 3.73 16.26 6.61
C VAL A 57 4.73 17.41 6.68
N VAL A 58 4.33 18.51 7.32
CA VAL A 58 5.24 19.59 7.70
C VAL A 58 5.70 19.37 9.13
N VAL A 59 7.01 19.38 9.36
CA VAL A 59 7.66 19.32 10.66
C VAL A 59 7.87 20.74 11.15
N VAL A 60 7.40 21.03 12.36
CA VAL A 60 7.37 22.37 12.95
C VAL A 60 7.67 22.34 14.46
N PRO A 61 8.15 23.45 15.04
CA PRO A 61 8.15 23.64 16.49
C PRO A 61 6.74 23.52 17.08
N LYS A 62 6.62 23.00 18.30
CA LYS A 62 5.31 22.78 18.96
C LYS A 62 4.48 24.05 19.20
N ASP A 63 5.12 25.20 19.22
CA ASP A 63 4.52 26.52 19.39
C ASP A 63 4.23 27.24 18.05
N HIS A 64 4.51 26.60 16.91
CA HIS A 64 4.24 27.17 15.59
C HIS A 64 2.73 27.33 15.33
N VAL A 65 2.33 28.38 14.62
CA VAL A 65 0.91 28.73 14.37
C VAL A 65 0.13 27.62 13.67
N VAL A 66 0.77 26.87 12.77
CA VAL A 66 0.14 25.76 12.03
C VAL A 66 -0.32 24.61 12.93
N THR A 67 0.20 24.55 14.16
CA THR A 67 -0.23 23.52 15.13
C THR A 67 -1.67 23.71 15.61
N ALA A 68 -2.27 24.88 15.35
CA ALA A 68 -3.67 25.19 15.63
C ALA A 68 -4.68 24.45 14.73
N ALA A 69 -4.22 23.90 13.60
CA ALA A 69 -5.02 23.04 12.72
C ALA A 69 -4.50 21.60 12.76
N ASP A 70 -5.35 20.62 12.41
CA ASP A 70 -4.96 19.21 12.31
C ASP A 70 -4.25 18.90 10.98
N GLU A 71 -4.58 19.65 9.93
CA GLU A 71 -4.03 19.56 8.58
C GLU A 71 -3.85 20.97 8.01
N VAL A 72 -2.91 21.11 7.07
CA VAL A 72 -2.60 22.37 6.39
C VAL A 72 -2.44 22.17 4.89
N THR A 73 -2.36 23.28 4.17
CA THR A 73 -2.04 23.35 2.74
C THR A 73 -0.67 23.99 2.53
N LEU A 74 -0.10 23.86 1.34
CA LEU A 74 1.11 24.57 0.94
C LEU A 74 0.94 26.09 0.98
N ALA A 75 -0.29 26.58 0.75
CA ALA A 75 -0.60 28.00 0.84
C ALA A 75 -0.49 28.54 2.27
N ASP A 76 -0.81 27.72 3.28
CA ASP A 76 -0.65 28.10 4.69
C ASP A 76 0.82 28.22 5.11
N LEU A 77 1.73 27.61 4.33
CA LEU A 77 3.18 27.62 4.55
C LEU A 77 3.92 28.64 3.66
N ALA A 78 3.20 29.41 2.83
CA ALA A 78 3.80 30.23 1.78
C ALA A 78 4.71 31.36 2.32
N ASP A 79 4.42 31.85 3.52
CA ASP A 79 5.15 32.96 4.16
C ASP A 79 6.33 32.50 5.03
N ASP A 80 6.41 31.19 5.32
CA ASP A 80 7.47 30.59 6.12
C ASP A 80 8.71 30.27 5.28
N VAL A 81 9.86 30.15 5.93
CA VAL A 81 11.07 29.61 5.29
C VAL A 81 10.96 28.10 5.27
N LEU A 82 11.02 27.49 4.08
CA LEU A 82 10.95 26.05 3.90
C LEU A 82 12.31 25.50 3.48
N PHE A 83 12.79 24.50 4.21
CA PHE A 83 14.02 23.79 3.87
C PHE A 83 13.76 22.73 2.81
N HIS A 84 14.67 22.69 1.82
CA HIS A 84 14.75 21.65 0.80
C HIS A 84 16.14 21.04 0.88
N PRO A 85 16.34 19.98 1.69
CA PRO A 85 17.65 19.36 1.82
C PRO A 85 18.10 18.74 0.48
N LEU A 86 19.39 18.43 0.34
CA LEU A 86 19.90 17.84 -0.90
C LEU A 86 19.40 16.41 -1.14
N ASP A 87 19.00 15.72 -0.08
CA ASP A 87 18.42 14.38 -0.07
C ASP A 87 16.88 14.37 -0.09
N ASP A 88 16.22 15.49 -0.44
CA ASP A 88 14.76 15.57 -0.50
C ASP A 88 14.18 14.52 -1.46
N VAL A 89 13.21 13.76 -0.95
CA VAL A 89 12.59 12.62 -1.65
C VAL A 89 11.21 12.95 -2.22
N LEU A 90 10.76 14.19 -2.08
CA LEU A 90 9.49 14.66 -2.64
C LEU A 90 9.71 15.24 -4.03
N ASP A 91 8.90 14.79 -4.98
CA ASP A 91 8.96 15.23 -6.38
C ASP A 91 8.18 16.54 -6.55
N TRP A 92 8.82 17.65 -6.20
CA TRP A 92 8.25 18.99 -6.31
C TRP A 92 8.34 19.52 -7.75
N GLU A 93 7.21 19.91 -8.33
CA GLU A 93 7.23 20.74 -9.54
C GLU A 93 7.83 22.13 -9.23
N ARG A 94 7.45 22.69 -8.07
CA ARG A 94 8.05 23.89 -7.49
C ARG A 94 8.07 23.77 -5.97
N PRO A 95 9.23 23.97 -5.32
CA PRO A 95 9.29 23.96 -3.87
C PRO A 95 8.42 25.09 -3.25
N PRO A 96 7.63 24.79 -2.21
CA PRO A 96 6.74 25.75 -1.54
C PRO A 96 7.49 26.71 -0.60
N GLY A 97 6.78 27.71 -0.09
CA GLY A 97 7.31 28.63 0.92
C GLY A 97 8.39 29.55 0.38
N ARG A 98 9.05 30.25 1.30
CA ARG A 98 10.22 31.08 1.01
C ARG A 98 11.47 30.20 1.03
N PRO A 99 12.37 30.34 0.04
CA PRO A 99 13.59 29.55 0.03
C PRO A 99 14.51 29.98 1.19
N ALA A 100 15.12 28.99 1.85
CA ALA A 100 16.24 29.24 2.74
C ALA A 100 17.45 29.79 1.97
N PHE A 101 18.33 30.54 2.66
CA PHE A 101 19.56 31.07 2.06
C PHE A 101 20.50 29.95 1.62
N GLU A 102 20.58 28.88 2.40
CA GLU A 102 21.39 27.70 2.13
C GLU A 102 20.52 26.44 2.29
N ARG A 103 20.81 25.43 1.46
CA ARG A 103 20.14 24.13 1.52
C ARG A 103 20.91 23.22 2.47
N PRO A 104 20.25 22.61 3.48
CA PRO A 104 20.89 21.61 4.32
C PRO A 104 21.36 20.42 3.49
N ALA A 105 22.47 19.78 3.89
CA ALA A 105 22.99 18.62 3.18
C ALA A 105 22.03 17.42 3.32
N THR A 106 21.50 17.21 4.52
CA THR A 106 20.60 16.08 4.82
C THR A 106 19.29 16.53 5.43
N THR A 107 18.29 15.65 5.38
CA THR A 107 17.02 15.79 6.08
C THR A 107 17.22 15.92 7.60
N ALA A 108 18.21 15.21 8.16
CA ALA A 108 18.55 15.32 9.58
C ALA A 108 19.06 16.73 9.94
N ASP A 109 19.94 17.31 9.12
CA ASP A 109 20.44 18.69 9.33
C ASP A 109 19.30 19.71 9.23
N ALA A 110 18.38 19.51 8.28
CA ALA A 110 17.21 20.37 8.16
C ALA A 110 16.33 20.30 9.41
N VAL A 111 16.12 19.12 10.00
CA VAL A 111 15.35 18.96 11.25
C VAL A 111 15.98 19.72 12.42
N GLU A 112 17.31 19.74 12.54
CA GLU A 112 18.00 20.53 13.56
C GLU A 112 17.76 22.04 13.39
N LEU A 113 17.73 22.54 12.15
CA LEU A 113 17.40 23.94 11.87
C LEU A 113 15.94 24.28 12.17
N VAL A 114 15.01 23.35 11.92
CA VAL A 114 13.61 23.50 12.31
C VAL A 114 13.49 23.60 13.82
N ALA A 115 14.21 22.75 14.58
CA ALA A 115 14.23 22.80 16.04
C ALA A 115 14.82 24.10 16.59
N ALA A 116 15.76 24.71 15.87
CA ALA A 116 16.29 26.04 16.17
C ALA A 116 15.32 27.19 15.78
N GLY A 117 14.15 26.88 15.20
CA GLY A 117 13.13 27.87 14.81
C GLY A 117 13.50 28.68 13.56
N VAL A 118 14.45 28.20 12.75
CA VAL A 118 14.97 28.94 11.58
C VAL A 118 14.03 28.83 10.36
N GLY A 119 13.25 27.75 10.30
CA GLY A 119 12.32 27.47 9.21
C GLY A 119 11.56 26.18 9.48
N LEU A 120 10.84 25.70 8.47
CA LEU A 120 10.02 24.50 8.50
C LEU A 120 10.54 23.49 7.47
N LEU A 121 10.10 22.24 7.57
CA LEU A 121 10.50 21.18 6.65
C LEU A 121 9.30 20.32 6.27
N VAL A 122 9.10 20.08 4.97
CA VAL A 122 8.05 19.17 4.48
C VAL A 122 8.70 17.85 4.05
N VAL A 123 8.24 16.74 4.62
CA VAL A 123 8.79 15.40 4.39
C VAL A 123 7.70 14.33 4.42
N PRO A 124 7.95 13.13 3.88
CA PRO A 124 7.12 11.98 4.18
C PRO A 124 7.05 11.69 5.68
N GLN A 125 5.89 11.23 6.16
CA GLN A 125 5.65 10.99 7.59
C GLN A 125 6.66 10.02 8.24
N SER A 126 7.19 9.07 7.47
CA SER A 126 8.21 8.14 7.98
C SER A 126 9.50 8.86 8.40
N LEU A 127 9.95 9.85 7.64
CA LEU A 127 11.15 10.66 7.97
C LEU A 127 10.89 11.59 9.16
N ALA A 128 9.70 12.18 9.25
CA ALA A 128 9.30 12.94 10.43
C ALA A 128 9.32 12.09 11.71
N ARG A 129 8.94 10.80 11.60
CA ARG A 129 9.00 9.84 12.72
C ARG A 129 10.43 9.38 13.02
N LEU A 130 11.25 9.19 11.99
CA LEU A 130 12.64 8.78 12.14
C LEU A 130 13.46 9.83 12.90
N HIS A 131 13.28 11.10 12.55
CA HIS A 131 13.97 12.23 13.19
C HIS A 131 13.15 12.91 14.29
N HIS A 132 12.18 12.19 14.87
CA HIS A 132 11.30 12.76 15.89
C HIS A 132 12.08 13.21 17.14
N ARG A 133 11.72 14.40 17.64
CA ARG A 133 12.25 14.98 18.88
C ARG A 133 11.16 15.72 19.67
N LYS A 134 11.41 15.94 20.95
CA LYS A 134 10.36 16.34 21.93
C LYS A 134 9.80 17.75 21.73
N ASP A 135 10.55 18.64 21.12
CA ASP A 135 10.25 20.04 20.83
C ASP A 135 9.58 20.25 19.46
N LEU A 136 9.57 19.22 18.61
CA LEU A 136 8.93 19.24 17.31
C LEU A 136 7.62 18.46 17.30
N THR A 137 6.78 18.77 16.31
CA THR A 137 5.56 18.04 15.95
C THR A 137 5.37 18.11 14.44
N TYR A 138 4.33 17.44 13.92
CA TYR A 138 4.00 17.52 12.50
C TYR A 138 2.50 17.64 12.23
N ARG A 139 2.17 18.18 11.04
CA ARG A 139 0.81 18.28 10.49
C ARG A 139 0.77 17.77 9.07
N THR A 140 -0.30 17.09 8.69
CA THR A 140 -0.48 16.61 7.31
C THR A 140 -0.58 17.80 6.36
N VAL A 141 0.11 17.72 5.23
CA VAL A 141 -0.02 18.69 4.13
C VAL A 141 -0.85 18.05 3.03
N THR A 142 -2.04 18.60 2.78
CA THR A 142 -3.09 17.92 1.99
C THR A 142 -2.90 18.00 0.48
N ASP A 143 -2.15 19.00 0.01
CA ASP A 143 -1.91 19.34 -1.39
C ASP A 143 -0.42 19.23 -1.78
N ALA A 144 0.41 18.61 -0.94
CA ALA A 144 1.80 18.30 -1.25
C ALA A 144 1.93 17.03 -2.10
N PRO A 145 3.00 16.89 -2.91
CA PRO A 145 3.35 15.62 -3.54
C PRO A 145 3.47 14.53 -2.49
N GLN A 146 2.97 13.34 -2.82
CA GLN A 146 3.08 12.16 -1.97
C GLN A 146 4.27 11.30 -2.42
N SER A 147 4.81 10.51 -1.50
CA SER A 147 5.93 9.62 -1.81
C SER A 147 5.50 8.16 -1.82
N ALA A 148 5.60 7.50 -2.98
CA ALA A 148 5.26 6.10 -3.12
C ALA A 148 6.46 5.20 -2.76
N VAL A 149 6.21 4.21 -1.91
CA VAL A 149 7.19 3.20 -1.51
C VAL A 149 6.91 1.90 -2.25
N ALA A 150 7.95 1.28 -2.78
CA ALA A 150 7.89 0.04 -3.54
C ALA A 150 8.91 -0.98 -3.02
N LEU A 151 8.60 -2.26 -3.21
CA LEU A 151 9.61 -3.30 -3.23
C LEU A 151 10.20 -3.33 -4.64
N SER A 152 11.52 -3.27 -4.77
CA SER A 152 12.23 -3.26 -6.04
C SER A 152 13.40 -4.24 -6.05
N TRP A 153 13.72 -4.80 -7.21
CA TRP A 153 14.80 -5.75 -7.42
C TRP A 153 15.29 -5.66 -8.88
N PRO A 154 16.53 -6.08 -9.20
CA PRO A 154 17.03 -6.10 -10.57
C PRO A 154 16.16 -6.98 -11.47
N GLU A 155 15.78 -6.49 -12.65
CA GLU A 155 14.87 -7.21 -13.55
C GLU A 155 15.44 -8.57 -14.01
N ASP A 156 16.76 -8.61 -14.26
CA ASP A 156 17.51 -9.79 -14.68
C ASP A 156 17.80 -10.80 -13.55
N ALA A 157 17.53 -10.42 -12.29
CA ALA A 157 17.75 -11.24 -11.10
C ALA A 157 16.45 -11.68 -10.42
N THR A 158 15.37 -11.89 -11.18
CA THR A 158 14.10 -12.42 -10.64
C THR A 158 14.22 -13.92 -10.36
N THR A 159 14.61 -14.27 -9.13
CA THR A 159 14.76 -15.66 -8.67
C THR A 159 13.48 -16.21 -8.02
N ASP A 160 13.37 -17.54 -7.87
CA ASP A 160 12.26 -18.19 -7.16
C ASP A 160 12.10 -17.65 -5.71
N LEU A 161 13.21 -17.33 -5.04
CA LEU A 161 13.20 -16.76 -3.69
C LEU A 161 12.65 -15.33 -3.68
N VAL A 162 13.01 -14.51 -4.67
CA VAL A 162 12.47 -13.16 -4.84
C VAL A 162 10.97 -13.23 -5.12
N ASP A 163 10.51 -14.14 -5.98
CA ASP A 163 9.09 -14.36 -6.27
C ASP A 163 8.29 -14.82 -5.05
N ASP A 164 8.87 -15.72 -4.25
CA ASP A 164 8.27 -16.13 -2.99
C ASP A 164 8.22 -14.97 -1.98
N PHE A 165 9.26 -14.14 -1.92
CA PHE A 165 9.33 -12.98 -1.03
C PHE A 165 8.28 -11.93 -1.42
N ILE A 166 8.15 -11.65 -2.73
CA ILE A 166 7.08 -10.82 -3.29
C ILE A 166 5.71 -11.39 -2.89
N GLY A 167 5.54 -12.72 -2.96
CA GLY A 167 4.35 -13.40 -2.49
C GLY A 167 4.03 -13.05 -1.04
N VAL A 168 5.01 -13.20 -0.14
CA VAL A 168 4.87 -12.89 1.28
C VAL A 168 4.54 -11.40 1.50
N VAL A 169 5.24 -10.49 0.82
CA VAL A 169 5.01 -9.03 0.92
C VAL A 169 3.61 -8.65 0.45
N ARG A 170 3.07 -9.34 -0.56
CA ARG A 170 1.67 -9.19 -1.03
C ARG A 170 0.64 -9.87 -0.13
N GLY A 171 1.04 -10.36 1.04
CA GLY A 171 0.13 -10.96 2.03
C GLY A 171 -0.15 -12.45 1.82
N ARG A 172 0.64 -13.16 1.00
CA ARG A 172 0.53 -14.61 0.88
C ARG A 172 0.93 -15.25 2.22
N THR A 173 -0.03 -15.84 2.91
CA THR A 173 0.20 -16.53 4.19
C THR A 173 0.72 -17.95 3.96
N VAL A 174 1.24 -18.57 5.03
CA VAL A 174 1.86 -19.91 5.05
C VAL A 174 0.94 -21.01 4.50
N ASN A 175 -0.39 -20.82 4.52
CA ASN A 175 -1.38 -21.78 3.99
C ASN A 175 -1.74 -21.59 2.51
N SER A 176 -1.09 -20.69 1.77
CA SER A 176 -1.40 -20.47 0.36
C SER A 176 -0.73 -21.51 -0.54
N THR A 177 -1.48 -22.55 -0.90
CA THR A 177 -1.07 -23.69 -1.73
C THR A 177 -1.06 -23.41 -3.25
N ARG A 178 -0.45 -22.29 -3.67
CA ARG A 178 -0.09 -22.06 -5.08
C ARG A 178 1.40 -21.73 -5.15
N GLY A 179 2.23 -22.76 -5.13
CA GLY A 179 3.69 -22.64 -5.23
C GLY A 179 4.43 -23.94 -4.97
N ARG A 180 3.95 -24.75 -4.02
CA ARG A 180 4.45 -26.13 -3.85
C ARG A 180 3.68 -27.06 -4.78
N GLY A 181 4.21 -27.29 -5.99
CA GLY A 181 3.92 -28.53 -6.70
C GLY A 181 4.29 -29.70 -5.77
N PRO A 182 3.48 -30.78 -5.68
CA PRO A 182 3.80 -31.91 -4.83
C PRO A 182 5.17 -32.47 -5.18
N SER A 183 5.96 -32.83 -4.17
CA SER A 183 7.23 -33.51 -4.38
C SER A 183 7.01 -34.79 -5.21
N PRO A 184 7.95 -35.20 -6.08
CA PRO A 184 7.81 -36.45 -6.86
C PRO A 184 7.43 -37.67 -6.01
N ALA A 185 7.81 -37.67 -4.72
CA ALA A 185 7.44 -38.70 -3.75
C ALA A 185 5.92 -38.71 -3.42
N GLU A 186 5.29 -37.54 -3.27
CA GLU A 186 3.86 -37.43 -2.97
C GLU A 186 2.98 -37.67 -4.22
N ALA A 187 3.51 -37.36 -5.41
CA ALA A 187 2.86 -37.67 -6.68
C ALA A 187 2.85 -39.18 -6.96
N GLN A 188 3.93 -39.90 -6.62
CA GLN A 188 3.98 -41.35 -6.75
C GLN A 188 3.03 -42.06 -5.78
N GLN A 189 2.88 -41.53 -4.56
CA GLN A 189 2.00 -42.14 -3.55
C GLN A 189 0.51 -42.00 -3.92
N LYS A 190 0.08 -40.82 -4.41
CA LYS A 190 -1.30 -40.63 -4.93
C LYS A 190 -1.62 -41.47 -6.16
N THR A 191 -0.61 -41.86 -6.94
CA THR A 191 -0.78 -42.71 -8.13
C THR A 191 -0.86 -44.19 -7.75
N ALA A 192 -0.17 -44.60 -6.68
CA ALA A 192 -0.25 -45.95 -6.12
C ALA A 192 -1.61 -46.22 -5.44
N ASP A 193 -2.12 -45.26 -4.67
CA ASP A 193 -3.42 -45.40 -3.99
C ASP A 193 -4.59 -45.49 -4.97
N ARG A 194 -4.51 -44.80 -6.12
CA ARG A 194 -5.51 -44.90 -7.19
C ARG A 194 -5.47 -46.23 -7.95
N LYS A 195 -4.32 -46.91 -8.02
CA LYS A 195 -4.19 -48.23 -8.67
C LYS A 195 -4.64 -49.41 -7.79
N ALA A 196 -4.74 -49.21 -6.48
CA ALA A 196 -5.16 -50.27 -5.53
C ALA A 196 -6.69 -50.40 -5.39
N GLY A 197 -7.47 -49.39 -5.79
CA GLY A 197 -8.93 -49.36 -5.63
C GLY A 197 -9.75 -50.15 -6.68
N ASP A 198 -9.16 -50.51 -7.82
CA ASP A 198 -9.87 -51.14 -8.94
C ASP A 198 -9.57 -52.65 -9.07
N LYS A 199 -10.01 -53.46 -8.09
CA LYS A 199 -10.18 -54.92 -8.29
C LYS A 199 -11.40 -55.43 -7.54
N LYS A 200 -12.56 -55.49 -8.22
CA LYS A 200 -13.73 -56.28 -7.79
C LYS A 200 -13.87 -57.52 -8.70
N PRO A 201 -14.12 -58.73 -8.16
CA PRO A 201 -14.19 -59.96 -8.95
C PRO A 201 -15.57 -60.17 -9.61
N PRO A 202 -15.69 -61.01 -10.66
CA PRO A 202 -16.90 -61.11 -11.47
C PRO A 202 -17.92 -62.10 -10.88
N ALA A 203 -19.21 -61.75 -10.94
CA ALA A 203 -20.31 -62.66 -10.61
C ALA A 203 -21.25 -62.87 -11.81
N LYS A 204 -21.64 -64.13 -12.00
CA LYS A 204 -22.36 -64.71 -13.13
C LYS A 204 -23.85 -64.35 -13.18
N LYS A 205 -24.41 -64.43 -14.40
CA LYS A 205 -25.82 -64.31 -14.79
C LYS A 205 -26.76 -65.34 -14.15
N ALA A 206 -28.03 -64.95 -13.92
CA ALA A 206 -29.21 -65.73 -14.31
C ALA A 206 -30.48 -64.83 -14.39
N ALA A 207 -31.32 -65.13 -15.40
CA ALA A 207 -32.62 -64.53 -15.74
C ALA A 207 -33.74 -65.09 -14.82
N ALA A 208 -35.03 -64.74 -14.82
CA ALA A 208 -35.99 -63.95 -15.61
C ALA A 208 -37.26 -63.78 -14.74
N GLY A 209 -38.18 -62.85 -15.06
CA GLY A 209 -39.56 -62.93 -14.54
C GLY A 209 -40.35 -61.61 -14.53
N LYS A 210 -41.54 -61.64 -15.12
CA LYS A 210 -42.42 -60.53 -15.56
C LYS A 210 -43.34 -59.92 -14.48
N SER A 211 -43.95 -58.79 -14.89
CA SER A 211 -45.30 -58.24 -14.55
C SER A 211 -45.45 -57.49 -13.22
N ALA A 212 -46.42 -56.59 -12.98
CA ALA A 212 -47.21 -55.63 -13.75
C ALA A 212 -48.00 -54.79 -12.72
N THR A 213 -48.55 -53.64 -13.15
CA THR A 213 -49.83 -52.99 -12.72
C THR A 213 -49.93 -52.09 -11.46
N GLY A 214 -50.68 -50.97 -11.67
CA GLY A 214 -51.50 -50.22 -10.68
C GLY A 214 -50.78 -49.03 -10.01
N LYS A 215 -50.95 -47.74 -10.37
CA LYS A 215 -52.11 -46.83 -10.52
C LYS A 215 -52.74 -46.33 -9.21
N SER A 216 -52.79 -45.00 -9.14
CA SER A 216 -53.76 -44.06 -8.50
C SER A 216 -53.45 -43.43 -7.13
N ALA A 217 -53.30 -42.09 -7.18
CA ALA A 217 -54.01 -41.03 -6.44
C ALA A 217 -53.95 -41.05 -4.88
N THR A 218 -53.90 -39.94 -4.13
CA THR A 218 -54.49 -38.61 -4.30
C THR A 218 -54.00 -37.67 -3.17
N GLY A 219 -53.89 -36.37 -3.47
CA GLY A 219 -54.11 -35.26 -2.52
C GLY A 219 -52.93 -34.85 -1.61
N LYS A 220 -52.78 -33.61 -1.16
CA LYS A 220 -53.36 -32.30 -1.49
C LYS A 220 -52.57 -31.28 -0.65
N SER A 221 -52.46 -30.05 -1.16
CA SER A 221 -52.40 -28.79 -0.38
C SER A 221 -51.08 -28.29 0.24
N ALA A 222 -50.68 -27.12 -0.29
CA ALA A 222 -50.59 -25.83 0.40
C ALA A 222 -49.21 -25.26 0.79
N ALA A 223 -48.93 -24.14 0.11
CA ALA A 223 -48.56 -22.82 0.64
C ALA A 223 -47.28 -22.66 1.49
N GLY A 224 -46.36 -21.85 0.96
CA GLY A 224 -45.25 -21.27 1.71
C GLY A 224 -44.65 -20.09 0.93
N ARG A 225 -45.12 -18.89 1.24
CA ARG A 225 -44.86 -17.61 0.57
C ARG A 225 -43.55 -16.97 1.07
N SER A 226 -42.85 -16.34 0.13
CA SER A 226 -42.17 -15.02 0.22
C SER A 226 -41.11 -14.72 1.29
N GLY A 227 -40.00 -14.13 0.87
CA GLY A 227 -39.17 -13.32 1.76
C GLY A 227 -37.84 -12.81 1.18
N GLY A 228 -37.83 -12.22 -0.02
CA GLY A 228 -36.66 -11.52 -0.56
C GLY A 228 -36.69 -10.04 -0.19
N ARG A 229 -35.68 -9.53 0.52
CA ARG A 229 -35.52 -8.09 0.81
C ARG A 229 -34.07 -7.66 0.56
N LYS A 230 -33.88 -6.86 -0.50
CA LYS A 230 -32.70 -6.01 -0.73
C LYS A 230 -32.78 -4.76 0.17
N PRO A 231 -31.66 -4.14 0.60
CA PRO A 231 -31.63 -2.74 0.95
C PRO A 231 -31.24 -1.85 -0.23
N ALA A 232 -31.72 -0.61 -0.13
CA ALA A 232 -31.84 0.41 -1.16
C ALA A 232 -30.55 1.21 -1.38
N GLY A 233 -30.36 1.64 -2.63
CA GLY A 233 -29.57 2.83 -2.95
C GLY A 233 -30.37 4.11 -2.73
N ARG A 234 -29.68 5.22 -2.48
CA ARG A 234 -30.27 6.55 -2.50
C ARG A 234 -29.26 7.54 -3.09
N SER A 235 -29.64 8.14 -4.21
CA SER A 235 -28.95 9.23 -4.89
C SER A 235 -29.94 10.38 -5.10
N GLY A 236 -29.50 11.62 -4.84
CA GLY A 236 -29.69 12.77 -5.74
C GLY A 236 -30.91 13.70 -5.58
N GLY A 237 -30.59 14.98 -5.26
CA GLY A 237 -31.15 16.23 -5.82
C GLY A 237 -32.40 16.84 -5.16
N THR A 238 -32.66 18.16 -5.15
CA THR A 238 -32.00 19.41 -5.63
C THR A 238 -32.90 20.61 -5.24
N GLY A 239 -32.32 21.82 -5.10
CA GLY A 239 -32.97 23.15 -5.26
C GLY A 239 -33.50 23.81 -3.97
N GLY A 240 -33.41 25.12 -3.71
CA GLY A 240 -32.90 26.31 -4.43
C GLY A 240 -33.65 27.58 -3.94
N ALA A 241 -32.97 28.75 -3.98
CA ALA A 241 -33.48 30.14 -4.05
C ALA A 241 -33.46 31.10 -2.81
N SER A 242 -32.45 32.01 -2.85
CA SER A 242 -32.48 33.50 -2.91
C SER A 242 -33.12 34.42 -1.86
N LYS A 243 -32.34 35.42 -1.38
CA LYS A 243 -32.42 36.91 -1.56
C LYS A 243 -31.56 37.60 -0.48
N GLY A 244 -30.54 38.40 -0.79
CA GLY A 244 -30.55 39.82 -1.21
C GLY A 244 -29.88 40.66 -0.10
N GLY A 245 -29.11 41.74 -0.26
CA GLY A 245 -28.59 42.52 -1.38
C GLY A 245 -27.83 43.76 -0.83
N ALA A 246 -26.99 44.37 -1.69
CA ALA A 246 -26.45 45.76 -1.65
C ALA A 246 -25.55 46.21 -0.46
N GLY A 247 -24.45 46.95 -0.64
CA GLY A 247 -23.81 47.53 -1.83
C GLY A 247 -22.79 48.62 -1.47
N ARG A 248 -21.93 48.96 -2.45
CA ARG A 248 -21.14 50.21 -2.65
C ARG A 248 -20.04 50.55 -1.62
N GLY A 249 -18.85 51.05 -1.96
CA GLY A 249 -18.27 51.56 -3.20
C GLY A 249 -16.78 51.92 -2.99
N LYS A 250 -16.04 52.05 -4.10
CA LYS A 250 -14.59 52.28 -4.24
C LYS A 250 -14.15 53.76 -4.01
N PRO A 251 -12.84 54.11 -4.06
CA PRO A 251 -12.19 55.11 -3.20
C PRO A 251 -12.06 56.51 -3.81
N ARG A 252 -11.67 57.50 -3.00
CA ARG A 252 -11.18 58.82 -3.46
C ARG A 252 -9.69 58.98 -3.20
N ARG A 253 -9.05 59.63 -4.18
CA ARG A 253 -7.61 59.87 -4.35
C ARG A 253 -7.25 61.30 -3.91
N ARG A 254 -5.97 61.49 -3.59
CA ARG A 254 -5.14 62.73 -3.55
C ARG A 254 -5.40 63.76 -2.43
N SER A 255 -4.36 63.97 -1.62
CA SER A 255 -3.44 65.12 -1.77
C SER A 255 -2.02 64.64 -1.51
#